data_AF-A0A917YEU8-F1
#
_entry.id   AF-A0A917YEU8-F1
#
_cell.length_a   1.000
_cell.length_b   1.000
_cell.length_c   1.000
_cell.angle_alpha   90.00
_cell.angle_beta   90.00
_cell.angle_gamma   90.00
#
_symmetry.space_group_name_H-M   'P 1'
#
loop_
_entity.id
_entity.type
_entity.pdbx_description
1 polymer ?
#
loop_
_entity_poly.entity_id
_entity_poly.type
_entity_poly.pdbx_seq_one_letter_code
_entity_poly.pdbx_strand_id
1 'polypeptide(L)'
;MGDDSEITRAGRDEPGADRLGVDSSADILCWGASGEDPGIWPVLVYNRDDSLWSRYDCGMVEFLSRLLRADLDDCSPHSVGIRSPDASVARTVLVRCGRPTRQAFVILGFTSWSVMFDITFVPDSMRDLTEKQLAKLERASEMDLRYEYFKADLSIAADEFGNEQFPVTPALDFVFCVLLAAGDIRQGNPGRISFTENDLLIHFTRDGETVTVTRSWDPVPGHCTVAEFLAVAARFSTDVLEFIARRYPAFQANPARGKLVGMVGELKAS
;
A
#
# COMPACT_ATOMS: atom_id res chain seq x y z
N MET A 1 22.81 19.72 -37.45
CA MET A 1 22.30 20.71 -36.49
C MET A 1 20.79 20.54 -36.49
N GLY A 2 20.34 19.49 -35.79
CA GLY A 2 18.94 19.10 -35.64
C GLY A 2 18.46 19.56 -34.27
N ASP A 3 17.17 19.89 -34.20
CA ASP A 3 16.53 20.63 -33.12
C ASP A 3 16.15 19.71 -31.94
N ASP A 4 16.84 19.85 -30.80
CA ASP A 4 16.68 19.05 -29.57
C ASP A 4 15.68 19.66 -28.57
N SER A 5 14.67 20.41 -29.03
CA SER A 5 13.82 21.22 -28.14
C SER A 5 12.37 20.74 -27.90
N GLU A 6 12.00 19.53 -28.33
CA GLU A 6 10.60 19.06 -28.34
C GLU A 6 10.23 17.92 -27.35
N ILE A 7 10.94 17.76 -26.23
CA ILE A 7 10.58 16.74 -25.20
C ILE A 7 10.25 17.34 -23.83
N THR A 8 10.54 18.61 -23.55
CA THR A 8 10.37 19.20 -22.20
C THR A 8 9.00 19.85 -21.92
N ARG A 9 7.98 19.65 -22.77
CA ARG A 9 6.64 20.23 -22.59
C ARG A 9 5.45 19.26 -22.73
N ALA A 10 5.69 17.97 -22.86
CA ALA A 10 4.62 16.96 -22.92
C ALA A 10 4.19 16.56 -21.51
N GLY A 11 3.22 17.26 -20.91
CA GLY A 11 2.79 16.86 -19.56
C GLY A 11 1.74 17.74 -18.90
N ARG A 12 0.67 18.11 -19.63
CA ARG A 12 -0.61 18.45 -19.00
C ARG A 12 -1.82 18.43 -19.95
N ASP A 13 -1.63 18.52 -21.27
CA ASP A 13 -2.73 18.76 -22.23
C ASP A 13 -2.75 17.83 -23.47
N GLU A 14 -2.31 16.56 -23.40
CA GLU A 14 -2.54 15.63 -24.53
C GLU A 14 -3.98 15.06 -24.47
N PRO A 15 -4.88 15.41 -25.41
CA PRO A 15 -6.22 14.85 -25.47
C PRO A 15 -6.15 13.52 -26.22
N GLY A 16 -6.16 12.40 -25.49
CA GLY A 16 -6.25 11.07 -26.11
C GLY A 16 -5.74 9.88 -25.30
N ALA A 17 -5.16 10.09 -24.12
CA ALA A 17 -4.67 8.98 -23.30
C ALA A 17 -5.82 8.32 -22.50
N ASP A 18 -6.22 7.11 -22.89
CA ASP A 18 -7.06 6.24 -22.06
C ASP A 18 -6.17 5.57 -21.00
N ARG A 19 -6.50 5.77 -19.71
CA ARG A 19 -5.78 5.19 -18.56
C ARG A 19 -6.11 3.70 -18.39
N LEU A 20 -5.09 2.85 -18.18
CA LEU A 20 -5.25 1.39 -18.21
C LEU A 20 -4.72 0.64 -16.98
N GLY A 21 -3.88 1.25 -16.13
CA GLY A 21 -3.45 0.61 -14.89
C GLY A 21 -2.55 1.47 -14.01
N VAL A 22 -2.42 1.06 -12.75
CA VAL A 22 -1.42 1.53 -11.79
C VAL A 22 -0.72 0.31 -11.21
N ASP A 23 0.59 0.37 -11.03
CA ASP A 23 1.32 -0.67 -10.30
C ASP A 23 1.41 -0.36 -8.79
N SER A 24 1.97 -1.30 -8.01
CA SER A 24 2.17 -1.13 -6.57
C SER A 24 3.18 -0.05 -6.20
N SER A 25 4.05 0.35 -7.13
CA SER A 25 4.96 1.50 -7.03
C SER A 25 4.26 2.83 -7.38
N ALA A 26 2.99 2.79 -7.74
CA ALA A 26 2.18 3.92 -8.19
C ALA A 26 2.65 4.54 -9.52
N ASP A 27 3.33 3.77 -10.37
CA ASP A 27 3.57 4.14 -11.77
C ASP A 27 2.28 3.94 -12.57
N ILE A 28 1.97 4.90 -13.46
CA ILE A 28 0.75 4.89 -14.26
C ILE A 28 1.08 4.38 -15.65
N LEU A 29 0.31 3.40 -16.13
CA LEU A 29 0.46 2.84 -17.47
C LEU A 29 -0.76 3.20 -18.33
N CYS A 30 -0.52 3.77 -19.52
CA CYS A 30 -1.56 4.13 -20.48
C CYS A 30 -1.15 3.88 -21.94
N TRP A 31 -2.15 3.90 -22.84
CA TRP A 31 -1.91 3.89 -24.28
C TRP A 31 -1.84 5.31 -24.82
N GLY A 32 -0.82 5.58 -25.64
CA GLY A 32 -0.82 6.76 -26.48
C GLY A 32 -1.67 6.50 -27.72
N ALA A 33 -2.99 6.74 -27.66
CA ALA A 33 -3.96 6.46 -28.72
C ALA A 33 -3.80 7.40 -29.94
N SER A 34 -2.64 7.31 -30.59
CA SER A 34 -2.17 8.23 -31.64
C SER A 34 -2.44 7.74 -33.06
N GLY A 35 -3.04 6.55 -33.24
CA GLY A 35 -3.31 5.94 -34.55
C GLY A 35 -4.65 5.21 -34.64
N GLU A 36 -5.02 4.77 -35.84
CA GLU A 36 -6.30 4.04 -36.06
C GLU A 36 -6.23 2.56 -35.63
N ASP A 37 -5.04 1.97 -35.62
CA ASP A 37 -4.83 0.58 -35.22
C ASP A 37 -4.36 0.51 -33.76
N PRO A 38 -5.19 -0.03 -32.83
CA PRO A 38 -4.82 -0.16 -31.43
C PRO A 38 -3.71 -1.20 -31.19
N GLY A 39 -3.45 -2.10 -32.14
CA GLY A 39 -2.37 -3.07 -32.05
C GLY A 39 -0.97 -2.45 -32.07
N ILE A 40 -0.86 -1.21 -32.57
CA ILE A 40 0.41 -0.47 -32.71
C ILE A 40 0.48 0.75 -31.78
N TRP A 41 -0.48 0.95 -30.88
CA TRP A 41 -0.42 2.07 -29.96
C TRP A 41 0.77 1.93 -29.00
N PRO A 42 1.59 2.98 -28.86
CA PRO A 42 2.68 3.00 -27.91
C PRO A 42 2.17 2.86 -26.47
N VAL A 43 2.95 2.21 -25.63
CA VAL A 43 2.73 2.19 -24.18
C VAL A 43 3.46 3.39 -23.56
N LEU A 44 2.74 4.16 -22.76
CA LEU A 44 3.27 5.27 -21.98
C LEU A 44 3.30 4.84 -20.50
N VAL A 45 4.45 5.02 -19.85
CA VAL A 45 4.65 4.73 -18.42
C VAL A 45 5.05 6.02 -17.72
N TYR A 46 4.28 6.44 -16.73
CA TYR A 46 4.63 7.55 -15.85
C TYR A 46 5.37 7.02 -14.65
N ASN A 47 6.65 7.36 -14.53
CA ASN A 47 7.43 7.10 -13.34
C ASN A 47 7.14 8.20 -12.31
N ARG A 48 6.62 7.84 -11.14
CA ARG A 48 6.25 8.84 -10.12
C ARG A 48 7.47 9.47 -9.44
N ASP A 49 8.52 8.69 -9.21
CA ASP A 49 9.73 9.14 -8.52
C ASP A 49 10.42 10.26 -9.30
N ASP A 50 10.56 10.08 -10.61
CA ASP A 50 11.20 11.06 -11.49
C ASP A 50 10.20 12.05 -12.09
N SER A 51 8.89 11.80 -11.94
CA SER A 51 7.82 12.58 -12.57
C SER A 51 7.96 12.68 -14.10
N LEU A 52 8.44 11.60 -14.73
CA LEU A 52 8.72 11.53 -16.16
C LEU A 52 7.85 10.49 -16.86
N TRP A 53 7.39 10.84 -18.07
CA TRP A 53 6.77 9.90 -18.98
C TRP A 53 7.83 9.22 -19.84
N SER A 54 7.84 7.89 -19.83
CA SER A 54 8.58 7.05 -20.75
C SER A 54 7.64 6.50 -21.81
N ARG A 55 8.07 6.52 -23.07
CA ARG A 55 7.31 6.01 -24.22
C ARG A 55 7.98 4.75 -24.78
N TYR A 56 7.19 3.71 -24.96
CA TYR A 56 7.59 2.45 -25.56
C TYR A 56 6.81 2.26 -26.86
N ASP A 57 7.52 2.31 -27.99
CA ASP A 57 6.92 2.15 -29.34
C ASP A 57 6.64 0.68 -29.67
N CYS A 58 5.94 0.00 -28.78
CA CYS A 58 5.43 -1.35 -28.96
C CYS A 58 4.02 -1.46 -28.39
N GLY A 59 3.22 -2.38 -28.91
CA GLY A 59 1.89 -2.66 -28.39
C GLY A 59 1.94 -3.28 -26.99
N MET A 60 0.83 -3.22 -26.25
CA MET A 60 0.75 -3.73 -24.86
C MET A 60 1.24 -5.17 -24.69
N VAL A 61 0.90 -6.05 -25.63
CA VAL A 61 1.28 -7.47 -25.56
C VAL A 61 2.80 -7.63 -25.62
N GLU A 62 3.44 -6.87 -26.50
CA GLU A 62 4.89 -6.88 -26.64
C GLU A 62 5.55 -6.23 -25.42
N PHE A 63 5.04 -5.09 -24.95
CA PHE A 63 5.53 -4.43 -23.74
C PHE A 63 5.48 -5.37 -22.53
N LEU A 64 4.33 -6.03 -22.27
CA LEU A 64 4.19 -6.98 -21.16
C LEU A 64 5.09 -8.21 -21.34
N SER A 65 5.23 -8.71 -22.58
CA SER A 65 6.12 -9.84 -22.86
C SER A 65 7.58 -9.51 -22.55
N ARG A 66 8.01 -8.28 -22.87
CA ARG A 66 9.33 -7.75 -22.57
C ARG A 66 9.52 -7.50 -21.07
N LEU A 67 8.57 -6.86 -20.42
CA LEU A 67 8.56 -6.65 -18.97
C LEU A 67 8.72 -7.97 -18.20
N LEU A 68 7.94 -9.00 -18.58
CA LEU A 68 7.99 -10.32 -17.96
C LEU A 68 9.30 -11.09 -18.23
N ARG A 69 10.04 -10.72 -19.29
CA ARG A 69 11.34 -11.29 -19.63
C ARG A 69 12.51 -10.48 -19.09
N ALA A 70 12.25 -9.36 -18.40
CA ALA A 70 13.24 -8.36 -18.04
C ALA A 70 14.04 -7.84 -19.26
N ASP A 71 13.35 -7.64 -20.38
CA ASP A 71 13.92 -7.29 -21.69
C ASP A 71 13.41 -5.90 -22.15
N LEU A 72 13.57 -4.89 -21.29
CA LEU A 72 13.16 -3.50 -21.55
C LEU A 72 14.33 -2.56 -21.86
N ASP A 73 15.57 -3.03 -21.72
CA ASP A 73 16.77 -2.21 -21.86
C ASP A 73 17.04 -1.76 -23.32
N ASP A 74 16.37 -2.36 -24.30
CA ASP A 74 16.66 -2.20 -25.74
C ASP A 74 15.77 -1.17 -26.47
N CYS A 75 14.91 -0.41 -25.79
CA CYS A 75 14.02 0.55 -26.44
C CYS A 75 14.13 1.97 -25.89
N SER A 76 14.61 2.87 -26.77
CA SER A 76 14.85 4.31 -26.62
C SER A 76 16.11 4.70 -25.84
N PRO A 77 16.95 5.62 -26.36
CA PRO A 77 18.12 6.16 -25.66
C PRO A 77 17.77 7.06 -24.45
N HIS A 78 16.47 7.24 -24.17
CA HIS A 78 15.95 8.02 -23.04
C HIS A 78 15.14 7.17 -22.04
N SER A 79 15.25 5.83 -22.08
CA SER A 79 14.57 4.96 -21.14
C SER A 79 15.07 5.20 -19.71
N VAL A 80 14.21 5.81 -18.89
CA VAL A 80 14.34 5.78 -17.43
C VAL A 80 14.10 4.34 -17.03
N GLY A 81 15.11 3.70 -16.42
CA GLY A 81 15.09 2.28 -16.11
C GLY A 81 13.88 1.93 -15.25
N ILE A 82 12.89 1.26 -15.84
CA ILE A 82 11.94 0.46 -15.08
C ILE A 82 12.80 -0.65 -14.48
N ARG A 83 13.20 -0.48 -13.21
CA ARG A 83 13.99 -1.49 -12.52
C ARG A 83 13.21 -2.79 -12.58
N SER A 84 13.87 -3.85 -13.07
CA SER A 84 13.28 -5.19 -13.14
C SER A 84 12.52 -5.47 -11.84
N PRO A 85 11.23 -5.82 -11.92
CA PRO A 85 10.51 -6.20 -10.73
C PRO A 85 11.17 -7.44 -10.12
N ASP A 86 11.26 -7.49 -8.79
CA ASP A 86 11.30 -8.78 -8.10
C ASP A 86 10.14 -9.63 -8.65
N ALA A 87 10.34 -10.94 -8.82
CA ALA A 87 9.42 -11.87 -9.50
C ALA A 87 7.97 -11.92 -8.96
N SER A 88 7.65 -11.09 -7.97
CA SER A 88 6.38 -10.91 -7.27
C SER A 88 5.42 -9.88 -7.89
N VAL A 89 5.85 -9.01 -8.83
CA VAL A 89 5.17 -7.72 -9.13
C VAL A 89 4.33 -7.68 -10.42
N ALA A 90 4.12 -8.79 -11.14
CA ALA A 90 3.14 -8.81 -12.23
C ALA A 90 1.71 -8.90 -11.68
N ARG A 91 1.21 -7.86 -11.00
CA ARG A 91 -0.13 -7.85 -10.39
C ARG A 91 -1.00 -6.71 -10.93
N THR A 92 -1.78 -7.10 -11.94
CA THR A 92 -3.00 -6.49 -12.48
C THR A 92 -2.89 -5.23 -13.35
N VAL A 93 -3.36 -5.35 -14.60
CA VAL A 93 -3.72 -4.25 -15.50
C VAL A 93 -5.23 -4.39 -15.80
N LEU A 94 -6.03 -3.36 -15.54
CA LEU A 94 -7.49 -3.40 -15.74
C LEU A 94 -7.89 -2.50 -16.91
N VAL A 95 -8.18 -3.11 -18.05
CA VAL A 95 -8.47 -2.41 -19.32
C VAL A 95 -9.96 -2.03 -19.40
N ARG A 96 -10.27 -0.73 -19.51
CA ARG A 96 -11.61 -0.25 -19.88
C ARG A 96 -11.53 0.57 -21.18
N CYS A 97 -11.96 -0.01 -22.29
CA CYS A 97 -11.96 0.66 -23.60
C CYS A 97 -13.29 1.40 -23.82
N GLY A 98 -13.23 2.70 -24.10
CA GLY A 98 -14.39 3.60 -24.17
C GLY A 98 -15.01 3.80 -25.56
N ARG A 99 -15.13 2.77 -26.43
CA ARG A 99 -15.86 2.91 -27.72
C ARG A 99 -16.84 1.75 -28.02
N PRO A 100 -18.05 2.03 -28.54
CA PRO A 100 -19.08 1.04 -28.75
C PRO A 100 -19.03 0.51 -30.18
N THR A 101 -18.15 -0.43 -30.51
CA THR A 101 -18.37 -1.39 -31.62
C THR A 101 -17.26 -2.45 -31.60
N ARG A 102 -17.66 -3.70 -31.35
CA ARG A 102 -16.83 -4.92 -31.25
C ARG A 102 -15.97 -5.03 -29.98
N GLN A 103 -16.56 -5.63 -28.96
CA GLN A 103 -15.88 -6.05 -27.73
C GLN A 103 -15.13 -7.37 -27.95
N ALA A 104 -13.80 -7.34 -27.91
CA ALA A 104 -13.01 -8.52 -27.61
C ALA A 104 -12.52 -8.39 -26.16
N PHE A 105 -13.16 -9.13 -25.25
CA PHE A 105 -12.68 -9.26 -23.87
C PHE A 105 -11.60 -10.33 -23.85
N VAL A 106 -10.34 -9.94 -23.80
CA VAL A 106 -9.28 -10.85 -23.34
C VAL A 106 -9.12 -10.60 -21.84
N ILE A 107 -9.98 -11.25 -21.05
CA ILE A 107 -9.74 -11.39 -19.63
C ILE A 107 -8.66 -12.47 -19.52
N LEU A 108 -7.38 -12.08 -19.41
CA LEU A 108 -6.40 -12.97 -18.78
C LEU A 108 -6.80 -13.04 -17.30
N GLY A 109 -7.75 -13.93 -17.01
CA GLY A 109 -8.28 -14.15 -15.69
C GLY A 109 -7.23 -14.80 -14.81
N PHE A 110 -6.35 -14.01 -14.23
CA PHE A 110 -5.82 -14.34 -12.92
C PHE A 110 -6.92 -14.03 -11.91
N THR A 111 -7.87 -14.95 -11.79
CA THR A 111 -8.80 -15.00 -10.66
C THR A 111 -8.02 -15.39 -9.41
N SER A 112 -7.31 -14.42 -8.84
CA SER A 112 -6.94 -14.40 -7.41
C SER A 112 -6.58 -12.98 -7.05
N TRP A 113 -7.57 -12.09 -7.12
CA TRP A 113 -7.65 -10.97 -6.19
C TRP A 113 -8.16 -11.54 -4.86
N SER A 114 -7.40 -12.46 -4.28
CA SER A 114 -7.53 -12.71 -2.84
C SER A 114 -6.90 -11.49 -2.21
N VAL A 115 -7.73 -10.57 -1.74
CA VAL A 115 -7.26 -9.50 -0.88
C VAL A 115 -6.83 -10.19 0.41
N MET A 116 -5.58 -10.69 0.43
CA MET A 116 -4.91 -11.12 1.65
C MET A 116 -5.08 -9.99 2.67
N PHE A 117 -5.49 -10.36 3.88
CA PHE A 117 -5.67 -9.43 4.97
C PHE A 117 -4.46 -8.51 5.11
N ASP A 118 -4.71 -7.21 5.24
CA ASP A 118 -3.66 -6.21 5.32
C ASP A 118 -4.02 -5.10 6.32
N ILE A 119 -2.98 -4.55 6.94
CA ILE A 119 -3.04 -3.37 7.79
C ILE A 119 -1.91 -2.46 7.33
N THR A 120 -2.25 -1.25 6.94
CA THR A 120 -1.29 -0.28 6.40
C THR A 120 -1.48 1.09 7.04
N PHE A 121 -0.45 1.93 6.94
CA PHE A 121 -0.53 3.36 7.25
C PHE A 121 0.08 4.17 6.11
N VAL A 122 -0.35 5.42 5.97
CA VAL A 122 0.20 6.34 4.96
C VAL A 122 1.26 7.22 5.62
N PRO A 123 2.57 7.02 5.38
CA PRO A 123 3.63 7.72 6.12
C PRO A 123 3.57 9.25 5.98
N ASP A 124 3.20 9.74 4.79
CA ASP A 124 3.10 11.17 4.48
C ASP A 124 1.91 11.85 5.17
N SER A 125 0.92 11.08 5.62
CA SER A 125 -0.21 11.59 6.41
C SER A 125 0.15 11.87 7.87
N MET A 126 1.31 11.39 8.35
CA MET A 126 1.71 11.55 9.75
C MET A 126 1.98 13.01 10.07
N ARG A 127 1.20 13.56 10.99
CA ARG A 127 1.32 14.96 11.41
C ARG A 127 2.68 15.22 12.06
N ASP A 128 3.22 16.41 11.81
CA ASP A 128 4.41 16.89 12.50
C ASP A 128 4.13 17.15 13.98
N LEU A 129 5.08 16.77 14.82
CA LEU A 129 5.05 17.09 16.24
C LEU A 129 5.29 18.58 16.45
N THR A 130 4.54 19.18 17.37
CA THR A 130 4.82 20.54 17.85
C THR A 130 6.17 20.60 18.59
N GLU A 131 6.78 21.78 18.66
CA GLU A 131 8.05 21.98 19.39
C GLU A 131 7.96 21.49 20.85
N LYS A 132 6.82 21.73 21.50
CA LYS A 132 6.55 21.28 22.89
C LYS A 132 6.52 19.76 23.00
N GLN A 133 5.96 19.06 22.01
CA GLN A 133 5.96 17.59 21.97
C GLN A 133 7.37 17.07 21.72
N LEU A 134 8.09 17.61 20.74
CA LEU A 134 9.47 17.22 20.44
C LEU A 134 10.38 17.33 21.68
N ALA A 135 10.30 18.44 22.42
CA ALA A 135 11.09 18.67 23.63
C ALA A 135 10.80 17.68 24.76
N LYS A 136 9.64 17.00 24.73
CA LYS A 136 9.19 16.06 25.77
C LYS A 136 9.20 14.60 25.31
N LEU A 137 9.43 14.34 24.02
CA LEU A 137 9.20 13.04 23.39
C LEU A 137 9.93 11.88 24.08
N GLU A 138 11.18 12.09 24.49
CA GLU A 138 11.99 11.08 25.20
C GLU A 138 11.35 10.63 26.52
N ARG A 139 10.66 11.55 27.21
CA ARG A 139 10.10 11.34 28.55
C ARG A 139 8.58 11.31 28.58
N ALA A 140 7.94 11.40 27.40
CA ALA A 140 6.51 11.34 27.27
C ALA A 140 6.00 10.00 27.84
N SER A 141 4.90 10.05 28.58
CA SER A 141 4.31 8.83 29.13
C SER A 141 3.77 7.95 28.01
N GLU A 142 3.62 6.65 28.26
CA GLU A 142 2.99 5.72 27.30
C GLU A 142 1.60 6.23 26.88
N MET A 143 0.84 6.78 27.82
CA MET A 143 -0.49 7.34 27.55
C MET A 143 -0.43 8.56 26.64
N ASP A 144 0.50 9.49 26.86
CA ASP A 144 0.65 10.65 25.97
C ASP A 144 1.08 10.22 24.56
N LEU A 145 2.04 9.29 24.47
CA LEU A 145 2.53 8.78 23.19
C LEU A 145 1.43 8.11 22.37
N ARG A 146 0.54 7.35 23.03
CA ARG A 146 -0.57 6.66 22.38
C ARG A 146 -1.55 7.63 21.74
N TYR A 147 -1.91 8.74 22.39
CA TYR A 147 -3.04 9.56 21.95
C TYR A 147 -2.66 10.91 21.34
N GLU A 148 -1.55 11.52 21.76
CA GLU A 148 -1.29 12.92 21.47
C GLU A 148 -0.22 13.14 20.39
N TYR A 149 0.68 12.18 20.16
CA TYR A 149 1.89 12.42 19.37
C TYR A 149 1.73 12.04 17.90
N PHE A 150 1.44 10.78 17.61
CA PHE A 150 1.57 10.26 16.24
C PHE A 150 0.21 9.98 15.64
N LYS A 151 -0.37 10.96 14.95
CA LYS A 151 -1.64 10.80 14.23
C LYS A 151 -1.38 10.66 12.73
N ALA A 152 -1.92 9.60 12.12
CA ALA A 152 -1.76 9.27 10.71
C ALA A 152 -3.02 8.59 10.18
N ASP A 153 -3.17 8.54 8.87
CA ASP A 153 -4.21 7.77 8.19
C ASP A 153 -3.79 6.30 8.14
N LEU A 154 -4.69 5.43 8.59
CA LEU A 154 -4.51 3.97 8.63
C LEU A 154 -5.56 3.31 7.75
N SER A 155 -5.30 2.08 7.31
CA SER A 155 -6.33 1.25 6.69
C SER A 155 -6.21 -0.21 7.08
N ILE A 156 -7.35 -0.89 7.12
CA ILE A 156 -7.47 -2.34 7.22
C ILE A 156 -8.20 -2.83 6.00
N ALA A 157 -7.67 -3.87 5.36
CA ALA A 157 -8.32 -4.57 4.28
C ALA A 157 -8.45 -6.07 4.61
N ALA A 158 -9.58 -6.65 4.25
CA ALA A 158 -9.78 -8.11 4.21
C ALA A 158 -10.84 -8.42 3.15
N ASP A 159 -10.92 -9.68 2.73
CA ASP A 159 -11.74 -10.22 1.64
C ASP A 159 -13.09 -9.50 1.42
N GLU A 160 -14.17 -10.01 2.01
CA GLU A 160 -15.52 -9.45 1.91
C GLU A 160 -15.68 -8.17 2.75
N PHE A 161 -14.76 -7.95 3.70
CA PHE A 161 -14.64 -6.74 4.52
C PHE A 161 -14.36 -5.48 3.70
N GLY A 162 -13.72 -5.63 2.54
CA GLY A 162 -13.29 -4.52 1.71
C GLY A 162 -12.08 -3.79 2.31
N ASN A 163 -12.00 -2.47 2.08
CA ASN A 163 -10.96 -1.60 2.61
C ASN A 163 -11.59 -0.51 3.48
N GLU A 164 -11.20 -0.45 4.74
CA GLU A 164 -11.67 0.55 5.70
C GLU A 164 -10.54 1.53 6.01
N GLN A 165 -10.85 2.83 6.03
CA GLN A 165 -9.87 3.89 6.30
C GLN A 165 -10.17 4.58 7.62
N PHE A 166 -9.12 4.80 8.41
CA PHE A 166 -9.18 5.47 9.71
C PHE A 166 -8.32 6.75 9.66
N PRO A 167 -8.91 7.89 9.27
CA PRO A 167 -8.17 9.13 9.12
C PRO A 167 -7.72 9.68 10.48
N VAL A 168 -6.52 10.27 10.54
CA VAL A 168 -6.01 10.99 11.73
C VAL A 168 -5.99 10.11 13.01
N THR A 169 -5.76 8.82 12.86
CA THR A 169 -5.80 7.86 13.96
C THR A 169 -4.49 7.88 14.75
N PRO A 170 -4.52 7.79 16.09
CA PRO A 170 -3.30 7.68 16.89
C PRO A 170 -2.57 6.35 16.60
N ALA A 171 -1.54 6.42 15.77
CA ALA A 171 -0.86 5.26 15.19
C ALA A 171 -0.24 4.34 16.26
N LEU A 172 0.32 4.90 17.34
CA LEU A 172 0.88 4.07 18.42
C LEU A 172 -0.20 3.38 19.25
N ASP A 173 -1.35 4.01 19.46
CA ASP A 173 -2.48 3.36 20.11
C ASP A 173 -2.96 2.17 19.26
N PHE A 174 -3.08 2.39 17.96
CA PHE A 174 -3.49 1.36 17.02
C PHE A 174 -2.49 0.20 16.96
N VAL A 175 -1.18 0.46 16.89
CA VAL A 175 -0.13 -0.56 17.01
C VAL A 175 -0.28 -1.36 18.30
N PHE A 176 -0.51 -0.67 19.44
CA PHE A 176 -0.69 -1.33 20.72
C PHE A 176 -1.89 -2.28 20.71
N CYS A 177 -3.04 -1.83 20.20
CA CYS A 177 -4.25 -2.65 20.05
C CYS A 177 -4.06 -3.84 19.11
N VAL A 178 -3.40 -3.64 17.96
CA VAL A 178 -3.08 -4.72 17.00
C VAL A 178 -2.20 -5.79 17.66
N LEU A 179 -1.16 -5.39 18.39
CA LEU A 179 -0.25 -6.33 19.07
C LEU A 179 -0.96 -7.11 20.19
N LEU A 180 -1.85 -6.46 20.95
CA LEU A 180 -2.67 -7.16 21.94
C LEU A 180 -3.63 -8.15 21.28
N ALA A 181 -4.35 -7.74 20.23
CA ALA A 181 -5.24 -8.62 19.49
C ALA A 181 -4.50 -9.83 18.88
N ALA A 182 -3.29 -9.61 18.35
CA ALA A 182 -2.40 -10.68 17.86
C ALA A 182 -1.99 -11.65 18.98
N GLY A 183 -1.63 -11.12 20.15
CA GLY A 183 -1.34 -11.90 21.35
C GLY A 183 -2.52 -12.77 21.80
N ASP A 184 -3.73 -12.21 21.79
CA ASP A 184 -4.97 -12.92 22.15
C ASP A 184 -5.30 -14.02 21.15
N ILE A 185 -5.29 -13.73 19.84
CA ILE A 185 -5.57 -14.71 18.78
C ILE A 185 -4.57 -15.87 18.81
N ARG A 186 -3.29 -15.59 19.06
CA ARG A 186 -2.26 -16.62 19.24
C ARG A 186 -2.58 -17.58 20.39
N GLN A 187 -3.13 -17.06 21.48
CA GLN A 187 -3.55 -17.85 22.65
C GLN A 187 -4.91 -18.52 22.48
N GLY A 188 -5.60 -18.32 21.36
CA GLY A 188 -6.95 -18.83 21.12
C GLY A 188 -8.06 -17.97 21.74
N ASN A 189 -7.73 -16.78 22.24
CA ASN A 189 -8.70 -15.83 22.76
C ASN A 189 -9.19 -14.87 21.64
N PRO A 190 -10.40 -14.30 21.74
CA PRO A 190 -10.83 -13.25 20.85
C PRO A 190 -9.98 -11.98 21.00
N GLY A 191 -9.52 -11.43 19.88
CA GLY A 191 -8.81 -10.15 19.83
C GLY A 191 -9.77 -8.98 19.57
N ARG A 192 -9.38 -7.77 19.95
CA ARG A 192 -10.14 -6.55 19.63
C ARG A 192 -9.25 -5.32 19.44
N ILE A 193 -9.65 -4.46 18.52
CA ILE A 193 -9.13 -3.08 18.40
C ILE A 193 -10.27 -2.14 18.81
N SER A 194 -9.99 -1.26 19.76
CA SER A 194 -10.92 -0.25 20.26
C SER A 194 -10.39 1.14 19.96
N PHE A 195 -11.27 2.04 19.50
CA PHE A 195 -10.91 3.43 19.27
C PHE A 195 -11.34 4.26 20.47
N THR A 196 -10.47 5.11 21.01
CA THR A 196 -10.75 5.85 22.26
C THR A 196 -11.86 6.88 22.10
N GLU A 197 -12.07 7.38 20.89
CA GLU A 197 -13.00 8.48 20.63
C GLU A 197 -14.44 8.02 20.36
N ASN A 198 -14.70 6.71 20.24
CA ASN A 198 -16.03 6.18 19.94
C ASN A 198 -16.19 4.70 20.36
N ASP A 199 -17.43 4.20 20.33
CA ASP A 199 -17.74 2.79 20.64
C ASP A 199 -17.48 1.84 19.44
N LEU A 200 -16.69 2.27 18.45
CA LEU A 200 -16.36 1.44 17.30
C LEU A 200 -15.32 0.39 17.71
N LEU A 201 -15.55 -0.84 17.26
CA LEU A 201 -14.71 -1.99 17.58
C LEU A 201 -14.45 -2.82 16.31
N ILE A 202 -13.23 -3.32 16.19
CA ILE A 202 -12.89 -4.37 15.24
C ILE A 202 -12.63 -5.64 16.05
N HIS A 203 -13.42 -6.67 15.81
CA HIS A 203 -13.33 -7.95 16.49
C HIS A 203 -12.55 -8.95 15.64
N PHE A 204 -11.72 -9.74 16.30
CA PHE A 204 -11.00 -10.85 15.72
C PHE A 204 -11.42 -12.12 16.46
N THR A 205 -11.98 -13.09 15.76
CA THR A 205 -12.37 -14.38 16.34
C THR A 205 -11.67 -15.51 15.59
N ARG A 206 -11.05 -16.42 16.34
CA ARG A 206 -10.35 -17.57 15.77
C ARG A 206 -11.26 -18.78 15.75
N ASP A 207 -11.30 -19.46 14.61
CA ASP A 207 -11.88 -20.80 14.43
C ASP A 207 -10.86 -21.69 13.70
N GLY A 208 -10.20 -22.57 14.45
CA GLY A 208 -9.08 -23.37 13.94
C GLY A 208 -7.92 -22.48 13.46
N GLU A 209 -7.62 -22.55 12.16
CA GLU A 209 -6.57 -21.76 11.50
C GLU A 209 -7.09 -20.48 10.85
N THR A 210 -8.39 -20.21 10.93
CA THR A 210 -9.03 -19.04 10.33
C THR A 210 -9.29 -17.99 11.41
N VAL A 211 -9.03 -16.73 11.08
CA VAL A 211 -9.41 -15.55 11.84
C VAL A 211 -10.51 -14.84 11.07
N THR A 212 -11.66 -14.63 11.72
CA THR A 212 -12.75 -13.81 11.23
C THR A 212 -12.60 -12.40 11.80
N VAL A 213 -12.67 -11.39 10.91
CA VAL A 213 -12.54 -9.98 11.24
C VAL A 213 -13.90 -9.31 11.03
N THR A 214 -14.47 -8.68 12.05
CA THR A 214 -15.76 -7.98 11.93
C THR A 214 -15.70 -6.58 12.54
N ARG A 215 -16.51 -5.66 12.00
CA ARG A 215 -16.66 -4.29 12.52
C ARG A 215 -17.98 -4.18 13.27
N SER A 216 -18.02 -3.41 14.36
CA SER A 216 -19.26 -3.19 15.11
C SER A 216 -20.29 -2.34 14.35
N TRP A 217 -19.88 -1.56 13.35
CA TRP A 217 -20.74 -0.66 12.57
C TRP A 217 -21.19 -1.22 11.21
N ASP A 218 -20.48 -2.22 10.69
CA ASP A 218 -20.83 -2.92 9.46
C ASP A 218 -20.27 -4.36 9.53
N PRO A 219 -21.05 -5.31 10.08
CA PRO A 219 -20.58 -6.62 10.50
C PRO A 219 -20.38 -7.59 9.32
N VAL A 220 -19.99 -7.09 8.14
CA VAL A 220 -19.52 -7.93 7.04
C VAL A 220 -18.20 -8.58 7.45
N PRO A 221 -18.12 -9.92 7.50
CA PRO A 221 -16.93 -10.61 7.94
C PRO A 221 -15.84 -10.57 6.87
N GLY A 222 -14.61 -10.29 7.27
CA GLY A 222 -13.40 -10.64 6.51
C GLY A 222 -12.79 -11.91 7.08
N HIS A 223 -11.99 -12.61 6.28
CA HIS A 223 -11.33 -13.83 6.71
C HIS A 223 -9.84 -13.78 6.38
N CYS A 224 -9.01 -14.38 7.22
CA CYS A 224 -7.61 -14.61 6.95
C CYS A 224 -7.12 -15.82 7.74
N THR A 225 -5.91 -16.29 7.46
CA THR A 225 -5.31 -17.32 8.31
C THR A 225 -4.72 -16.71 9.59
N VAL A 226 -4.58 -17.51 10.65
CA VAL A 226 -3.86 -17.08 11.87
C VAL A 226 -2.44 -16.63 11.51
N ALA A 227 -1.72 -17.41 10.71
CA ALA A 227 -0.35 -17.09 10.29
C ALA A 227 -0.27 -15.74 9.55
N GLU A 228 -1.21 -15.49 8.64
CA GLU A 228 -1.32 -14.23 7.91
C GLU A 228 -1.61 -13.05 8.85
N PHE A 229 -2.59 -13.18 9.75
CA PHE A 229 -2.92 -12.14 10.72
C PHE A 229 -1.70 -11.75 11.58
N LEU A 230 -0.99 -12.74 12.13
CA LEU A 230 0.19 -12.51 12.97
C LEU A 230 1.34 -11.88 12.17
N ALA A 231 1.57 -12.33 10.92
CA ALA A 231 2.59 -11.77 10.05
C ALA A 231 2.30 -10.31 9.68
N VAL A 232 1.05 -9.99 9.35
CA VAL A 232 0.60 -8.63 9.03
C VAL A 232 0.69 -7.72 10.25
N ALA A 233 0.23 -8.18 11.41
CA ALA A 233 0.34 -7.44 12.67
C ALA A 233 1.80 -7.12 13.03
N ALA A 234 2.70 -8.09 12.86
CA ALA A 234 4.13 -7.91 13.09
C ALA A 234 4.78 -6.94 12.09
N ARG A 235 4.46 -7.05 10.80
CA ARG A 235 4.94 -6.15 9.74
C ARG A 235 4.49 -4.72 10.00
N PHE A 236 3.18 -4.49 10.07
CA PHE A 236 2.59 -3.18 10.29
C PHE A 236 3.19 -2.48 11.52
N SER A 237 3.29 -3.20 12.65
CA SER A 237 3.85 -2.64 13.88
C SER A 237 5.33 -2.30 13.74
N THR A 238 6.11 -3.12 13.02
CA THR A 238 7.52 -2.84 12.72
C THR A 238 7.65 -1.57 11.89
N ASP A 239 6.89 -1.48 10.79
CA ASP A 239 6.98 -0.38 9.83
C ASP A 239 6.62 0.97 10.48
N VAL A 240 5.55 1.01 11.29
CA VAL A 240 5.17 2.22 12.04
C VAL A 240 6.26 2.63 13.03
N LEU A 241 6.79 1.69 13.82
CA LEU A 241 7.79 1.99 14.84
C LEU A 241 9.12 2.43 14.24
N GLU A 242 9.55 1.81 13.14
CA GLU A 242 10.77 2.20 12.41
C GLU A 242 10.61 3.57 11.75
N PHE A 243 9.45 3.83 11.13
CA PHE A 243 9.16 5.13 10.54
C PHE A 243 9.23 6.25 11.58
N ILE A 244 8.55 6.08 12.72
CA ILE A 244 8.57 7.07 13.82
C ILE A 244 10.00 7.25 14.36
N ALA A 245 10.74 6.16 14.59
CA ALA A 245 12.10 6.22 15.12
C ALA A 245 13.10 6.88 14.17
N ARG A 246 12.88 6.75 12.85
CA ARG A 246 13.66 7.42 11.82
C ARG A 246 13.33 8.91 11.72
N ARG A 247 12.04 9.26 11.74
CA ARG A 247 11.58 10.67 11.67
C ARG A 247 11.88 11.45 12.94
N TYR A 248 11.81 10.80 14.11
CA TYR A 248 11.97 11.43 15.42
C TYR A 248 12.96 10.64 16.30
N PRO A 249 14.28 10.87 16.15
CA PRO A 249 15.30 10.09 16.85
C PRO A 249 15.17 10.05 18.38
N ALA A 250 14.66 11.11 19.01
CA ALA A 250 14.37 11.14 20.45
C ALA A 250 13.39 10.05 20.92
N PHE A 251 12.53 9.54 20.03
CA PHE A 251 11.64 8.41 20.34
C PHE A 251 12.40 7.11 20.61
N GLN A 252 13.62 6.96 20.07
CA GLN A 252 14.42 5.74 20.26
C GLN A 252 14.76 5.47 21.72
N ALA A 253 14.95 6.53 22.51
CA ALA A 253 15.26 6.47 23.94
C ALA A 253 14.02 6.34 24.84
N ASN A 254 12.81 6.45 24.29
CA ASN A 254 11.59 6.35 25.09
C ASN A 254 11.31 4.89 25.52
N PRO A 255 11.09 4.60 26.81
CA PRO A 255 10.81 3.25 27.30
C PRO A 255 9.60 2.55 26.67
N ALA A 256 8.55 3.31 26.30
CA ALA A 256 7.36 2.76 25.66
C ALA A 256 7.67 2.14 24.29
N ARG A 257 8.66 2.69 23.56
CA ARG A 257 9.15 2.07 22.33
C ARG A 257 9.77 0.71 22.60
N GLY A 258 10.62 0.61 23.63
CA GLY A 258 11.26 -0.65 24.02
C GLY A 258 10.24 -1.75 24.32
N LYS A 259 9.16 -1.39 25.04
CA LYS A 259 8.02 -2.28 25.30
C LYS A 259 7.35 -2.77 24.00
N LEU A 260 7.01 -1.85 23.10
CA LEU A 260 6.37 -2.19 21.81
C LEU A 260 7.26 -3.07 20.92
N VAL A 261 8.56 -2.77 20.83
CA VAL A 261 9.53 -3.59 20.09
C VAL A 261 9.63 -4.99 20.70
N GLY A 262 9.59 -5.11 22.03
CA GLY A 262 9.53 -6.40 22.72
C GLY A 262 8.30 -7.22 22.32
N MET A 263 7.11 -6.61 22.32
CA MET A 263 5.87 -7.25 21.90
C MET A 263 5.92 -7.72 20.43
N VAL A 264 6.51 -6.93 19.53
CA VAL A 264 6.74 -7.33 18.13
C VAL A 264 7.70 -8.52 18.04
N GLY A 265 8.77 -8.53 18.84
CA GLY A 265 9.72 -9.64 18.89
C GLY A 265 9.09 -10.94 19.37
N GLU A 266 8.25 -10.88 20.41
CA GLU A 266 7.47 -12.02 20.90
C GLU A 266 6.55 -12.58 19.83
N LEU A 267 5.93 -11.71 19.02
CA LEU A 267 5.03 -12.12 17.95
C LEU A 267 5.77 -12.83 16.80
N LYS A 268 6.96 -12.35 16.42
CA LYS A 268 7.80 -12.94 15.35
C LYS A 268 8.47 -14.26 15.72
N ALA A 269 8.56 -14.58 17.01
CA ALA A 269 9.22 -15.80 17.49
C ALA A 269 8.32 -17.05 17.47
N SER A 270 7.07 -16.92 17.03
CA SER A 270 6.05 -17.98 16.94
C SER A 270 5.95 -18.52 15.52
#